data_AF-A0A925YQF1-F1
#
_entry.id   AF-A0A925YQF1-F1
#
_cell.length_a   1.000
_cell.length_b   1.000
_cell.length_c   1.000
_cell.angle_alpha   90.00
_cell.angle_beta   90.00
_cell.angle_gamma   90.00
#
_symmetry.space_group_name_H-M   'P 1'
#
loop_
_entity.id
_entity.type
_entity.pdbx_description
1 polymer ?
#
loop_
_entity_poly.entity_id
_entity_poly.type
_entity_poly.pdbx_seq_one_letter_code
_entity_poly.pdbx_strand_id
1 'polypeptide(L)'
;FEYDGEMGADVALSREAMALYPFCRLTGPANVLVMPAAHSASISTKMLQQLGGVTVVGPLLTGLDKPVQIASMSATASDIVNLAAIAAYDINR
;
A
#
# COMPACT_ATOMS: atom_id res chain seq x y z
N PHE A 1 6.28 15.19 -3.49
CA PHE A 1 6.07 14.06 -2.58
C PHE A 1 6.10 14.62 -1.17
N GLU A 2 4.97 14.55 -0.48
CA GLU A 2 4.85 14.92 0.93
C GLU A 2 4.86 13.63 1.73
N TYR A 3 5.60 13.60 2.83
CA TYR A 3 5.61 12.49 3.75
C TYR A 3 5.76 13.03 5.15
N ASP A 4 5.17 12.31 6.09
CA ASP A 4 5.30 12.58 7.50
C ASP A 4 5.23 11.27 8.28
N GLY A 5 5.84 11.25 9.46
CA GLY A 5 6.18 10.02 10.16
C GLY A 5 5.87 10.07 11.66
N GLU A 6 5.86 8.89 12.27
CA GLU A 6 5.38 8.63 13.64
C GLU A 6 3.95 9.15 13.88
N MET A 7 2.99 8.55 13.18
CA MET A 7 1.56 8.82 13.40
C MET A 7 0.74 7.53 13.36
N GLY A 8 -0.37 7.52 14.09
CA GLY A 8 -1.38 6.48 13.99
C GLY A 8 -2.12 6.54 12.64
N ALA A 9 -2.62 5.38 12.17
CA ALA A 9 -3.36 5.31 10.92
C ALA A 9 -4.69 6.10 10.97
N ASP A 10 -5.28 6.23 12.16
CA ASP A 10 -6.45 7.06 12.44
C ASP A 10 -6.17 8.55 12.20
N VAL A 11 -4.99 9.02 12.65
CA VAL A 11 -4.54 10.39 12.41
C VAL A 11 -4.23 10.59 10.93
N ALA A 12 -3.51 9.65 10.30
CA ALA A 12 -3.13 9.75 8.90
C ALA A 12 -4.32 9.81 7.92
N LEU A 13 -5.44 9.14 8.25
CA LEU A 13 -6.60 9.01 7.38
C LEU A 13 -7.71 10.06 7.64
N SER A 14 -7.71 10.72 8.79
CA SER A 14 -8.77 11.68 9.17
C SER A 14 -8.28 13.12 9.14
N ARG A 15 -8.96 13.97 8.36
CA ARG A 15 -8.66 15.40 8.27
C ARG A 15 -8.85 16.13 9.60
N GLU A 16 -9.82 15.71 10.38
CA GLU A 16 -10.10 16.28 11.70
C GLU A 16 -9.00 15.94 12.70
N ALA A 17 -8.54 14.69 12.70
CA ALA A 17 -7.46 14.25 13.58
C ALA A 17 -6.11 14.89 13.22
N MET A 18 -5.81 15.08 11.93
CA MET A 18 -4.60 15.78 11.49
C MET A 18 -4.55 17.25 11.93
N ALA A 19 -5.69 17.93 12.05
CA ALA A 19 -5.73 19.33 12.49
C ALA A 19 -5.19 19.50 13.92
N LEU A 20 -5.22 18.44 14.73
CA LEU A 20 -4.65 18.41 16.08
C LEU A 20 -3.12 18.24 16.10
N TYR A 21 -2.50 17.97 14.94
CA TYR A 21 -1.06 17.83 14.76
C TYR A 21 -0.50 19.06 14.05
N PRO A 22 -0.12 20.13 14.79
CA PRO A 22 0.32 21.40 14.20
C PRO A 22 1.65 21.30 13.43
N PHE A 23 2.38 20.20 13.60
CA PHE A 23 3.64 19.91 12.91
C PHE A 23 3.44 19.00 11.69
N CYS A 24 2.20 18.58 11.40
CA CYS A 24 1.90 17.66 10.31
C CYS A 24 2.25 18.31 8.96
N ARG A 25 3.09 17.64 8.18
CA ARG A 25 3.51 18.14 6.85
C ARG A 25 2.52 17.79 5.74
N LEU A 26 1.53 16.94 6.02
CA LEU A 26 0.54 16.49 5.06
C LEU A 26 -0.53 17.56 4.81
N THR A 27 -0.75 17.91 3.55
CA THR A 27 -1.82 18.85 3.15
C THR A 27 -3.23 18.23 3.17
N GLY A 28 -3.31 16.90 3.21
CA GLY A 28 -4.55 16.13 3.24
C GLY A 28 -4.33 14.69 3.68
N PRO A 29 -5.40 13.86 3.72
CA PRO A 29 -5.32 12.50 4.21
C PRO A 29 -4.29 11.66 3.43
N ALA A 30 -3.55 10.82 4.13
CA ALA A 30 -2.53 9.97 3.55
C ALA A 30 -3.14 8.97 2.55
N ASN A 31 -2.53 8.86 1.38
CA ASN A 31 -2.88 7.86 0.35
C ASN A 31 -1.96 6.63 0.41
N VAL A 32 -0.80 6.74 1.06
CA VAL A 32 0.17 5.68 1.24
C VAL A 32 0.44 5.54 2.74
N LEU A 33 0.25 4.33 3.26
CA LEU A 33 0.52 4.01 4.66
C LEU A 33 1.73 3.06 4.74
N VAL A 34 2.82 3.56 5.31
CA VAL A 34 4.01 2.75 5.58
C VAL A 34 3.84 2.09 6.93
N MET A 35 3.83 0.76 6.93
CA MET A 35 3.63 -0.03 8.15
C MET A 35 4.95 -0.23 8.89
N PRO A 36 4.95 -0.21 10.24
CA PRO A 36 6.18 -0.31 11.04
C PRO A 36 6.79 -1.72 11.02
N ALA A 37 5.98 -2.75 10.72
CA ALA A 37 6.41 -4.14 10.68
C ALA A 37 5.63 -4.96 9.63
N ALA A 38 6.25 -6.04 9.14
CA ALA A 38 5.64 -6.95 8.16
C ALA A 38 4.34 -7.60 8.67
N HIS A 39 4.27 -7.91 9.97
CA HIS A 39 3.06 -8.46 10.58
C HIS A 39 1.92 -7.44 10.59
N SER A 40 2.21 -6.18 10.93
CA SER A 40 1.22 -5.10 10.88
C SER A 40 0.69 -4.92 9.47
N ALA A 41 1.56 -4.90 8.47
CA ALA A 41 1.15 -4.83 7.06
C ALA A 41 0.24 -6.00 6.66
N SER A 42 0.65 -7.24 6.97
CA SER A 42 -0.12 -8.43 6.60
C SER A 42 -1.49 -8.47 7.27
N ILE A 43 -1.58 -8.11 8.55
CA ILE A 43 -2.83 -8.10 9.31
C ILE A 43 -3.74 -6.99 8.77
N SER A 44 -3.25 -5.76 8.65
CA SER A 44 -4.04 -4.62 8.20
C SER A 44 -4.56 -4.80 6.77
N THR A 45 -3.75 -5.30 5.83
CA THR A 45 -4.21 -5.57 4.46
C THR A 45 -5.31 -6.63 4.43
N LYS A 46 -5.18 -7.73 5.20
CA LYS A 46 -6.22 -8.76 5.29
C LYS A 46 -7.49 -8.24 5.97
N MET A 47 -7.36 -7.44 7.02
CA MET A 47 -8.50 -6.79 7.68
C MET A 47 -9.25 -5.87 6.71
N LEU A 48 -8.53 -5.03 5.97
CA LEU A 48 -9.12 -4.16 4.95
C LEU A 48 -9.83 -4.97 3.87
N GLN A 49 -9.22 -6.07 3.40
CA GLN A 49 -9.84 -6.95 2.41
C GLN A 49 -11.18 -7.55 2.90
N GLN A 50 -11.23 -8.01 4.15
CA GLN A 50 -12.42 -8.67 4.70
C GLN A 50 -13.50 -7.69 5.15
N LEU A 51 -13.13 -6.56 5.77
CA LEU A 51 -14.05 -5.61 6.37
C LEU A 51 -14.39 -4.43 5.47
N GLY A 52 -13.41 -3.95 4.69
CA GLY A 52 -13.54 -2.75 3.87
C GLY A 52 -14.17 -3.00 2.49
N GLY A 53 -14.42 -4.26 2.12
CA GLY A 53 -14.94 -4.62 0.79
C GLY A 53 -14.03 -4.17 -0.36
N VAL A 54 -12.75 -3.90 -0.06
CA VAL A 54 -11.79 -3.39 -1.04
C VAL A 54 -11.16 -4.53 -1.82
N THR A 55 -10.95 -4.31 -3.11
CA THR A 55 -10.17 -5.22 -3.95
C THR A 55 -8.68 -5.05 -3.63
N VAL A 56 -8.06 -6.11 -3.11
CA VAL A 56 -6.62 -6.13 -2.88
C VAL A 56 -5.91 -6.59 -4.15
N VAL A 57 -5.01 -5.75 -4.65
CA VAL A 57 -4.08 -6.08 -5.73
C VAL A 57 -2.71 -6.28 -5.12
N GLY A 58 -2.17 -7.51 -5.19
CA GLY A 58 -0.83 -7.80 -4.68
C GLY A 58 -0.61 -9.27 -4.31
N PRO A 59 0.60 -9.63 -3.85
CA PRO A 59 1.72 -8.76 -3.49
C PRO A 59 2.46 -8.15 -4.69
N LEU A 60 2.90 -6.90 -4.57
CA LEU A 60 3.72 -6.21 -5.56
C LEU A 60 5.13 -6.01 -5.03
N LEU A 61 6.12 -6.55 -5.73
CA LEU A 61 7.54 -6.36 -5.43
C LEU A 61 8.06 -5.11 -6.14
N THR A 62 8.87 -4.33 -5.43
CA THR A 62 9.51 -3.11 -5.95
C THR A 62 10.95 -3.04 -5.44
N GLY A 63 11.82 -2.29 -6.12
CA GLY A 63 13.21 -2.08 -5.68
C GLY A 63 14.23 -3.16 -6.07
N LEU A 64 13.89 -4.07 -6.97
CA LEU A 64 14.82 -5.05 -7.54
C LEU A 64 15.46 -4.53 -8.84
N ASP A 65 16.66 -5.00 -9.19
CA ASP A 65 17.37 -4.62 -10.44
C ASP A 65 16.66 -5.07 -11.73
N LYS A 66 15.74 -6.03 -11.62
CA LYS A 66 14.94 -6.54 -12.73
C LYS A 66 13.48 -6.62 -12.33
N PRO A 67 12.54 -6.41 -13.28
CA PRO A 67 11.11 -6.51 -13.01
C PRO A 67 10.73 -7.97 -12.74
N VAL A 68 10.49 -8.27 -11.46
CA VAL A 68 10.06 -9.60 -10.99
C VAL A 68 8.83 -9.44 -10.12
N GLN A 69 7.80 -10.25 -10.38
CA GLN A 69 6.59 -10.32 -9.55
C GLN A 69 6.30 -11.78 -9.19
N ILE A 70 5.73 -12.01 -8.01
CA ILE A 70 5.40 -13.36 -7.51
C ILE A 70 3.88 -13.53 -7.57
N ALA A 71 3.41 -14.48 -8.37
CA ALA A 71 2.01 -14.88 -8.40
C ALA A 71 1.72 -15.95 -7.34
N SER A 72 0.53 -15.89 -6.73
CA SER A 72 0.02 -16.97 -5.89
C SER A 72 -0.26 -18.21 -6.76
N MET A 73 -0.13 -19.41 -6.17
CA MET A 73 -0.55 -20.66 -6.83
C MET A 73 -2.05 -20.69 -7.15
N SER A 74 -2.85 -19.90 -6.43
CA SER A 74 -4.30 -19.77 -6.63
C SER A 74 -4.68 -18.62 -7.57
N ALA A 75 -3.71 -17.98 -8.24
CA ALA A 75 -3.95 -16.83 -9.10
C ALA A 75 -4.75 -17.22 -10.35
N THR A 76 -5.70 -16.37 -10.74
CA THR A 76 -6.44 -16.55 -11.99
C THR A 76 -5.59 -16.13 -13.19
N ALA A 77 -5.98 -16.53 -14.40
CA ALA A 77 -5.31 -16.09 -15.62
C ALA A 77 -5.27 -14.55 -15.73
N SER A 78 -6.36 -13.87 -15.31
CA SER A 78 -6.42 -12.41 -15.28
C SER A 78 -5.42 -11.80 -14.30
N ASP A 79 -5.24 -12.40 -13.11
CA ASP A 79 -4.26 -11.92 -12.13
C ASP A 79 -2.84 -12.06 -12.65
N ILE A 80 -2.53 -13.16 -13.35
CA ILE A 80 -1.22 -13.39 -13.96
C ILE A 80 -0.94 -12.33 -15.03
N VAL A 81 -1.91 -12.05 -15.90
CA VAL A 81 -1.77 -11.02 -16.94
C VAL A 81 -1.58 -9.64 -16.31
N ASN A 82 -2.32 -9.31 -15.25
CA ASN A 82 -2.17 -8.05 -14.53
C ASN A 82 -0.79 -7.93 -13.86
N LEU A 83 -0.32 -8.98 -13.19
CA LEU A 83 1.02 -9.00 -12.58
C LEU A 83 2.12 -8.88 -13.63
N ALA A 84 1.98 -9.56 -14.78
CA ALA A 84 2.91 -9.46 -15.89
C ALA A 84 2.92 -8.04 -16.51
N ALA A 85 1.75 -7.42 -16.64
CA ALA A 85 1.64 -6.04 -17.11
C ALA A 85 2.31 -5.06 -16.15
N ILE A 86 2.09 -5.21 -14.84
CA ILE A 86 2.74 -4.39 -13.81
C ILE A 86 4.26 -4.62 -13.80
N ALA A 87 4.71 -5.87 -13.95
CA ALA A 87 6.14 -6.18 -14.06
C ALA A 87 6.77 -5.53 -15.30
N ALA A 88 6.14 -5.69 -16.46
CA ALA A 88 6.64 -5.15 -17.73
C ALA A 88 6.64 -3.61 -17.77
N TYR A 89 5.74 -2.98 -17.01
CA TYR A 89 5.66 -1.53 -16.91
C TYR A 89 6.82 -0.90 -16.13
N ASP A 90 7.59 -1.69 -15.37
CA ASP A 90 8.75 -1.32 -14.55
C ASP A 90 8.87 0.18 -14.17
N ILE A 91 8.40 0.51 -12.96
CA ILE A 91 8.36 1.87 -12.39
C ILE A 91 9.76 2.53 -12.28
N ASN A 92 10.85 1.77 -12.44
CA ASN A 92 12.21 2.27 -12.35
C ASN A 92 12.76 2.88 -13.66
N ARG A 93 11.97 2.96 -14.74
CA ARG A 93 12.36 3.64 -15.99
C ARG A 93 11.66 4.98 -16.19
#